data_AF-N4UKA3-F1
#
_entry.id   AF-N4UKA3-F1
#
_cell.length_a   1.000
_cell.length_b   1.000
_cell.length_c   1.000
_cell.angle_alpha   90.00
_cell.angle_beta   90.00
_cell.angle_gamma   90.00
#
_symmetry.space_group_name_H-M   'P 1'
#
loop_
_entity.id
_entity.type
_entity.pdbx_description
1 polymer ?
#
loop_
_entity_poly.entity_id
_entity_poly.type
_entity_poly.pdbx_seq_one_letter_code
_entity_poly.pdbx_strand_id
1 'polypeptide(L)'
;MKTFLDACEGPKTFNQSTSEHLRYIPTGLFMVTKTDMKRYSEGKVQLGIWLTLWFERTAQFGKTRVPLMPVLLVVCARWELLFAFDNGTHYDVGGPVEVRGTGTVENIDRLLAVLIVLGGLASGEFLEWVRQSVATQYCL
;
A
#
# COMPACT_ATOMS: atom_id res chain seq x y z
N MET A 1 28.74 12.15 4.98
CA MET A 1 27.50 11.87 4.22
C MET A 1 27.66 10.81 3.13
N LYS A 2 28.88 10.45 2.70
CA LYS A 2 29.15 9.25 1.87
C LYS A 2 29.05 7.91 2.62
N THR A 3 28.88 7.95 3.94
CA THR A 3 28.94 6.79 4.83
C THR A 3 27.58 6.23 5.26
N PHE A 4 26.47 6.75 4.72
CA PHE A 4 25.14 6.37 5.22
C PHE A 4 24.52 5.14 4.51
N LEU A 5 25.00 4.72 3.33
CA LEU A 5 24.27 3.70 2.54
C LEU A 5 25.10 2.73 1.67
N ASP A 6 26.40 2.55 1.88
CA ASP A 6 27.20 1.69 0.97
C ASP A 6 27.63 0.34 1.56
N ALA A 7 27.18 -0.03 2.76
CA ALA A 7 27.61 -1.28 3.41
C ALA A 7 26.44 -2.08 3.96
N CYS A 8 25.56 -2.54 3.09
CA CYS A 8 24.76 -3.73 3.36
C CYS A 8 24.57 -4.47 2.05
N GLU A 9 25.08 -5.70 1.94
CA GLU A 9 24.47 -6.74 1.10
C GLU A 9 23.07 -7.07 1.66
N GLY A 10 22.22 -6.05 1.75
CA GLY A 10 20.85 -6.16 2.21
C GLY A 10 19.97 -6.72 1.10
N PRO A 11 18.77 -7.20 1.45
CA PRO A 11 17.83 -7.69 0.45
C PRO A 11 17.56 -6.59 -0.59
N LYS A 12 17.65 -6.96 -1.87
CA LYS A 12 17.45 -6.04 -3.01
C LYS A 12 16.05 -5.40 -3.03
N THR A 13 15.11 -5.96 -2.28
CA THR A 13 13.76 -5.44 -2.07
C THR A 13 13.34 -5.65 -0.61
N PHE A 14 12.68 -4.65 -0.03
CA PHE A 14 12.02 -4.78 1.27
C PHE A 14 10.54 -5.03 1.03
N ASN A 15 10.09 -6.27 1.21
CA ASN A 15 8.67 -6.60 1.20
C ASN A 15 8.24 -7.02 2.61
N GLN A 16 7.01 -6.66 2.97
CA GLN A 16 6.40 -7.07 4.22
C GLN A 16 6.35 -8.59 4.36
N SER A 17 6.02 -9.31 3.29
CA SER A 17 5.93 -10.77 3.28
C SER A 17 7.25 -11.46 3.56
N THR A 18 8.39 -10.83 3.26
CA THR A 18 9.72 -11.36 3.53
C THR A 18 10.23 -11.03 4.94
N SER A 19 9.56 -10.12 5.65
CA SER A 19 9.92 -9.76 7.03
C SER A 19 9.41 -10.82 8.01
N GLU A 20 10.24 -11.22 8.96
CA GLU A 20 9.81 -12.10 10.07
C GLU A 20 8.76 -11.44 10.95
N HIS A 21 8.92 -10.15 11.24
CA HIS A 21 8.05 -9.42 12.16
C HIS A 21 6.79 -8.86 11.49
N LEU A 22 6.86 -8.50 10.21
CA LEU A 22 5.77 -7.79 9.53
C LEU A 22 4.88 -8.69 8.67
N ARG A 23 5.28 -9.93 8.36
CA ARG A 23 4.53 -10.81 7.42
C ARG A 23 3.09 -11.10 7.82
N TYR A 24 2.79 -11.04 9.11
CA TYR A 24 1.44 -11.29 9.65
C TYR A 24 0.74 -10.01 10.13
N ILE A 25 1.43 -8.87 10.10
CA ILE A 25 0.81 -7.58 10.42
C ILE A 25 -0.09 -7.18 9.24
N PRO A 26 -1.32 -6.71 9.46
CA PRO A 26 -2.19 -6.31 8.36
C PRO A 26 -1.71 -5.02 7.69
N THR A 27 -1.73 -4.99 6.36
CA THR A 27 -1.26 -3.86 5.53
C THR A 27 -2.39 -2.90 5.21
N GLY A 28 -2.33 -1.67 5.73
CA GLY A 28 -3.34 -0.62 5.49
C GLY A 28 -3.06 0.29 4.29
N LEU A 29 -1.87 0.20 3.70
CA LEU A 29 -1.41 1.01 2.57
C LEU A 29 -0.35 0.23 1.79
N PHE A 30 -0.54 0.08 0.48
CA PHE A 30 0.49 -0.49 -0.40
C PHE A 30 1.30 0.61 -1.07
N MET A 31 2.61 0.41 -1.20
CA MET A 31 3.47 1.34 -1.92
C MET A 31 4.52 0.57 -2.72
N VAL A 32 4.72 0.96 -3.98
CA VAL A 32 5.85 0.55 -4.80
C VAL A 32 6.60 1.78 -5.29
N THR A 33 7.92 1.75 -5.16
CA THR A 33 8.82 2.77 -5.69
C THR A 33 9.63 2.20 -6.85
N LYS A 34 9.81 2.99 -7.91
CA LYS A 34 10.66 2.69 -9.07
C LYS A 34 11.50 3.90 -9.41
N THR A 35 12.74 3.65 -9.82
CA THR A 35 13.70 4.70 -10.17
C THR A 35 13.71 5.06 -11.65
N ASP A 36 12.97 4.31 -12.49
CA ASP A 36 12.93 4.50 -13.94
C ASP A 36 11.48 4.38 -14.44
N MET A 37 11.06 5.35 -15.25
CA MET A 37 9.74 5.35 -15.92
C MET A 37 9.51 4.11 -16.79
N LYS A 38 10.56 3.48 -17.32
CA LYS A 38 10.46 2.20 -18.04
C LYS A 38 9.92 1.06 -17.17
N ARG A 39 10.01 1.20 -15.84
CA ARG A 39 9.55 0.22 -14.84
C ARG A 39 8.17 0.55 -14.27
N TYR A 40 7.46 1.52 -14.85
CA TYR A 40 6.11 1.89 -14.43
C TYR A 40 5.13 0.71 -14.54
N SER A 41 5.15 -0.01 -15.68
CA SER A 41 4.33 -1.21 -15.89
C SER A 41 4.69 -2.33 -14.90
N GLU A 42 5.98 -2.53 -14.65
CA GLU A 42 6.47 -3.47 -13.64
C GLU A 42 5.91 -3.12 -12.24
N GLY A 43 5.91 -1.84 -11.88
CA GLY A 43 5.33 -1.36 -10.62
C GLY A 43 3.84 -1.66 -10.49
N LYS A 44 3.06 -1.44 -11.57
CA LYS A 44 1.64 -1.82 -11.61
C LYS A 44 1.40 -3.31 -11.44
N VAL A 45 2.19 -4.13 -12.14
CA VAL A 45 2.09 -5.60 -12.04
C VAL A 45 2.40 -6.07 -10.62
N GLN A 46 3.45 -5.53 -9.99
CA GLN A 46 3.78 -5.86 -8.60
C GLN A 46 2.66 -5.49 -7.63
N LEU A 47 2.11 -4.28 -7.75
CA LEU A 47 0.97 -3.86 -6.93
C LEU A 47 -0.25 -4.75 -7.15
N GLY A 48 -0.58 -5.09 -8.40
CA GLY A 48 -1.67 -6.00 -8.72
C GLY A 48 -1.52 -7.35 -8.03
N ILE A 49 -0.34 -7.98 -8.13
CA ILE A 49 -0.05 -9.26 -7.45
C ILE A 49 -0.22 -9.13 -5.94
N TRP A 50 0.30 -8.06 -5.33
CA TRP A 50 0.19 -7.87 -3.88
C TRP A 50 -1.24 -7.64 -3.42
N LEU A 51 -2.02 -6.87 -4.18
CA LEU A 51 -3.43 -6.60 -3.89
C LEU A 51 -4.26 -7.87 -4.02
N THR A 52 -4.12 -8.63 -5.12
CA THR A 52 -4.84 -9.89 -5.31
C THR A 52 -4.59 -10.85 -4.14
N LEU A 53 -3.32 -11.09 -3.81
CA LEU A 53 -2.96 -11.97 -2.70
C LEU A 53 -3.44 -11.46 -1.35
N TRP A 54 -3.46 -10.13 -1.15
CA TRP A 54 -3.95 -9.54 0.08
C TRP A 54 -5.45 -9.72 0.21
N PHE A 55 -6.24 -9.39 -0.82
CA PHE A 55 -7.69 -9.57 -0.82
C PHE A 55 -8.10 -11.03 -0.63
N GLU A 56 -7.42 -11.98 -1.29
CA GLU A 56 -7.67 -13.41 -1.12
C GLU A 56 -7.44 -13.89 0.32
N ARG A 57 -6.39 -13.40 0.98
CA ARG A 57 -6.13 -13.71 2.40
C ARG A 57 -7.17 -13.10 3.31
N THR A 58 -7.52 -11.83 3.09
CA THR A 58 -8.46 -11.11 3.96
C THR A 58 -9.91 -11.57 3.81
N ALA A 59 -10.29 -12.11 2.65
CA ALA A 59 -11.60 -12.72 2.45
C ALA A 59 -11.87 -13.90 3.40
N GLN A 60 -10.82 -14.47 4.00
CA GLN A 60 -10.93 -15.56 4.98
C GLN A 60 -11.34 -15.08 6.38
N PHE A 61 -11.25 -13.79 6.68
CA PHE A 61 -11.53 -13.24 8.02
C PHE A 61 -13.02 -12.98 8.30
N GLY A 62 -13.92 -13.38 7.41
CA GLY A 62 -15.37 -13.32 7.62
C GLY A 62 -16.11 -12.40 6.65
N LYS A 63 -17.38 -12.09 6.97
CA LYS A 63 -18.31 -11.39 6.06
C LYS A 63 -18.19 -9.86 6.07
N THR A 64 -17.20 -9.30 6.77
CA THR A 64 -17.00 -7.85 6.82
C THR A 64 -16.44 -7.37 5.49
N ARG A 65 -17.14 -6.41 4.86
CA ARG A 65 -16.67 -5.80 3.61
C ARG A 65 -15.28 -5.21 3.82
N VAL A 66 -14.34 -5.60 2.96
CA VAL A 66 -12.97 -5.10 3.00
C VAL A 66 -12.98 -3.59 2.72
N PRO A 67 -12.27 -2.77 3.53
CA PRO A 67 -12.23 -1.34 3.34
C PRO A 67 -11.54 -0.97 2.03
N LEU A 68 -11.75 0.29 1.61
CA LEU A 68 -11.04 0.87 0.48
C LEU A 68 -9.53 0.89 0.77
N MET A 69 -8.74 0.26 -0.12
CA MET A 69 -7.31 0.11 0.09
C MET A 69 -6.53 1.15 -0.70
N PRO A 70 -5.83 2.09 -0.05
CA PRO A 70 -4.98 3.03 -0.75
C PRO A 70 -3.70 2.36 -1.26
N VAL A 71 -3.28 2.78 -2.45
CA VAL A 71 -2.14 2.22 -3.16
C VAL A 71 -1.33 3.36 -3.78
N LEU A 72 -0.03 3.41 -3.47
CA LEU A 72 0.89 4.40 -4.01
C LEU A 72 1.83 3.76 -5.03
N LEU A 73 1.79 4.26 -6.26
CA LEU A 73 2.80 3.97 -7.27
C LEU A 73 3.70 5.20 -7.43
N VAL A 74 4.95 5.07 -7.00
CA VAL A 74 5.94 6.14 -7.08
C VAL A 74 6.96 5.77 -8.13
N VAL A 75 7.09 6.60 -9.16
CA VAL A 75 8.10 6.40 -10.21
C VAL A 75 8.86 7.70 -10.42
N CYS A 76 10.16 7.67 -10.14
CA CYS A 76 11.00 8.87 -10.05
C CYS A 76 10.40 9.87 -9.03
N ALA A 77 10.02 11.07 -9.50
CA ALA A 77 9.37 12.08 -8.68
C ALA A 77 7.83 12.07 -8.79
N ARG A 78 7.23 11.17 -9.59
CA ARG A 78 5.79 11.09 -9.83
C ARG A 78 5.15 10.16 -8.80
N TRP A 79 4.11 10.65 -8.14
CA TRP A 79 3.31 9.90 -7.18
C TRP A 79 1.91 9.69 -7.76
N GLU A 80 1.44 8.45 -7.77
CA GLU A 80 0.07 8.14 -8.17
C GLU A 80 -0.62 7.44 -7.02
N LEU A 81 -1.78 7.97 -6.62
CA LEU A 81 -2.65 7.31 -5.67
C LEU A 81 -3.75 6.58 -6.43
N LEU A 82 -3.82 5.28 -6.19
CA LEU A 82 -4.89 4.42 -6.65
C LEU A 82 -5.63 3.88 -5.42
N PHE A 83 -6.84 3.40 -5.64
CA PHE A 83 -7.63 2.77 -4.61
C PHE A 83 -8.12 1.41 -5.08
N ALA A 84 -7.74 0.37 -4.37
CA ALA A 84 -8.25 -0.97 -4.62
C ALA A 84 -9.50 -1.21 -3.76
N PHE A 85 -10.53 -1.83 -4.34
CA PHE A 85 -11.79 -2.05 -3.65
C PHE A 85 -12.50 -3.31 -4.15
N ASP A 86 -13.37 -3.84 -3.29
CA ASP A 86 -14.35 -4.85 -3.66
C ASP A 86 -15.62 -4.18 -4.21
N ASN A 87 -15.92 -4.45 -5.49
CA ASN A 87 -17.13 -3.97 -6.16
C ASN A 87 -18.33 -4.93 -6.04
N GLY A 88 -18.17 -6.05 -5.31
CA GLY A 88 -19.17 -7.08 -5.07
C GLY A 88 -19.11 -8.27 -6.02
N THR A 89 -18.37 -8.16 -7.13
CA THR A 89 -18.16 -9.26 -8.09
C THR A 89 -16.69 -9.64 -8.24
N HIS A 90 -15.80 -8.64 -8.18
CA HIS A 90 -14.36 -8.80 -8.23
C HIS A 90 -13.67 -7.62 -7.53
N TYR A 91 -12.38 -7.77 -7.28
CA TYR A 91 -11.53 -6.69 -6.81
C TYR A 91 -11.08 -5.84 -7.99
N ASP A 92 -11.23 -4.53 -7.88
CA ASP A 92 -10.87 -3.57 -8.91
C ASP A 92 -9.98 -2.46 -8.32
N VAL A 93 -9.30 -1.71 -9.19
CA VAL A 93 -8.39 -0.62 -8.83
C VAL A 93 -8.79 0.65 -9.57
N GLY A 94 -9.31 1.63 -8.82
CA GLY A 94 -9.68 2.95 -9.32
C GLY A 94 -8.52 3.95 -9.27
N GLY A 95 -8.54 4.91 -10.18
CA GLY A 95 -7.54 5.98 -10.30
C GLY A 95 -6.86 6.00 -11.68
N PRO A 96 -5.66 6.62 -11.81
CA PRO A 96 -4.90 7.27 -10.74
C PRO A 96 -5.44 8.66 -10.39
N VAL A 97 -5.43 8.99 -9.10
CA VAL A 97 -5.47 10.37 -8.63
C VAL A 97 -4.04 10.88 -8.62
N GLU A 98 -3.79 11.95 -9.38
CA GLU A 98 -2.46 12.58 -9.41
C GLU A 98 -2.20 13.26 -8.05
N VAL A 99 -1.41 12.57 -7.22
CA VAL A 99 -0.79 13.14 -6.05
C VAL A 99 0.48 13.78 -6.58
N ARG A 100 0.55 15.11 -6.51
CA ARG A 100 1.70 15.84 -7.03
C ARG A 100 3.04 15.23 -6.59
N GLY A 101 4.09 15.57 -7.32
CA GLY A 101 5.39 14.93 -7.14
C GLY A 101 6.26 15.50 -6.03
N THR A 102 7.50 15.02 -5.99
CA THR A 102 8.57 15.60 -5.16
C THR A 102 9.45 16.60 -5.93
N GLY A 103 8.98 17.06 -7.09
CA GLY A 103 9.76 17.92 -7.99
C GLY A 103 9.82 19.40 -7.59
N THR A 104 8.91 19.88 -6.73
CA THR A 104 8.87 21.25 -6.21
C THR A 104 8.40 21.26 -4.75
N VAL A 105 8.72 22.32 -3.99
CA VAL A 105 8.27 22.47 -2.59
C VAL A 105 6.75 22.48 -2.48
N GLU A 106 6.06 23.23 -3.35
CA GLU A 106 4.59 23.26 -3.39
C GLU A 106 3.98 21.86 -3.59
N ASN A 107 4.58 21.06 -4.47
CA ASN A 107 4.12 19.70 -4.72
C ASN A 107 4.35 18.78 -3.50
N ILE A 108 5.43 19.02 -2.74
CA ILE A 108 5.73 18.28 -1.50
C ILE A 108 4.71 18.58 -0.41
N ASP A 109 4.28 19.84 -0.24
CA ASP A 109 3.26 20.19 0.77
C ASP A 109 1.94 19.46 0.50
N ARG A 110 1.55 19.39 -0.78
CA ARG A 110 0.35 18.64 -1.18
C ARG A 110 0.52 17.14 -1.00
N LEU A 111 1.69 16.59 -1.32
CA LEU A 111 2.00 15.18 -1.07
C LEU A 111 1.91 14.87 0.43
N LEU A 112 2.46 15.73 1.30
CA LEU A 112 2.39 15.58 2.75
C LEU A 112 0.93 15.57 3.24
N ALA A 113 0.11 16.49 2.75
CA ALA A 113 -1.32 16.53 3.09
C ALA A 113 -2.03 15.20 2.71
N VAL A 114 -1.73 14.64 1.54
CA VAL A 114 -2.26 13.34 1.13
C VAL A 114 -1.77 12.22 2.04
N LEU A 115 -0.47 12.17 2.35
CA LEU A 115 0.09 11.13 3.23
C LEU A 115 -0.52 11.18 4.64
N ILE A 116 -0.83 12.36 5.16
CA ILE A 116 -1.53 12.53 6.45
C ILE A 116 -2.93 11.90 6.38
N VAL A 117 -3.69 12.18 5.31
CA VAL A 117 -5.03 11.59 5.10
C VAL A 117 -4.95 10.06 4.99
N LEU A 118 -3.99 9.55 4.23
CA LEU A 118 -3.78 8.10 4.09
C LEU A 118 -3.40 7.44 5.42
N GLY A 119 -2.57 8.11 6.24
CA GLY A 119 -2.27 7.65 7.60
C GLY A 119 -3.51 7.61 8.50
N GLY A 120 -4.41 8.59 8.36
CA GLY A 120 -5.71 8.60 9.02
C GLY A 120 -6.60 7.41 8.61
N LEU A 121 -6.68 7.11 7.31
CA LEU A 121 -7.43 5.95 6.81
C LEU A 121 -6.87 4.62 7.35
N ALA A 122 -5.54 4.48 7.35
CA ALA A 122 -4.87 3.27 7.84
C ALA A 122 -5.03 3.08 9.36
N SER A 123 -4.99 4.16 10.14
CA SER A 123 -5.11 4.11 11.61
C SER A 123 -6.56 4.14 12.12
N GLY A 124 -7.51 4.56 11.29
CA GLY A 124 -8.94 4.59 11.57
C GLY A 124 -9.68 3.39 10.99
N GLU A 125 -10.33 3.59 9.84
CA GLU A 125 -11.22 2.60 9.21
C GLU A 125 -10.57 1.24 9.02
N PHE A 126 -9.33 1.21 8.53
CA PHE A 126 -8.61 -0.03 8.30
C PHE A 126 -8.32 -0.78 9.61
N LEU A 127 -7.78 -0.09 10.61
CA LEU A 127 -7.43 -0.70 11.89
C LEU A 127 -8.68 -1.23 12.61
N GLU A 128 -9.78 -0.50 12.53
CA GLU A 128 -11.05 -0.92 13.11
C GLU A 128 -11.62 -2.16 12.40
N TRP A 129 -11.56 -2.18 11.07
CA TRP A 129 -11.92 -3.36 10.29
C TRP A 129 -11.06 -4.58 10.66
N VAL A 130 -9.74 -4.42 10.84
CA VAL A 130 -8.84 -5.49 11.29
C VAL A 130 -9.30 -6.04 12.65
N ARG A 131 -9.56 -5.16 13.62
CA ARG A 131 -10.00 -5.57 14.97
C ARG A 131 -11.27 -6.40 14.91
N GLN A 132 -12.26 -5.96 14.14
CA GLN A 132 -13.52 -6.68 13.99
C GLN A 132 -13.33 -8.03 13.30
N SER A 133 -12.56 -8.06 12.22
CA SER A 133 -12.35 -9.26 11.40
C SER A 133 -11.56 -10.34 12.17
N VAL A 134 -10.53 -9.94 12.93
CA VAL A 134 -9.72 -10.87 13.72
C VAL A 134 -10.40 -11.28 15.03
N ALA A 135 -11.10 -10.37 15.72
CA ALA A 135 -11.79 -10.70 16.98
C ALA A 135 -12.93 -11.72 16.77
N THR A 136 -13.57 -11.70 15.61
CA THR A 136 -14.65 -12.64 15.27
C THR A 136 -14.14 -14.08 15.08
N GLN A 137 -12.82 -14.27 14.90
CA GLN A 137 -12.22 -15.58 14.59
C GLN A 137 -11.83 -16.40 15.83
N TYR A 138 -11.84 -15.80 17.03
CA TYR A 138 -11.48 -16.45 18.31
C TYR A 138 -12.69 -16.72 19.23
N CYS A 139 -13.91 -16.59 18.72
CA CYS A 139 -15.14 -16.90 19.46
C CYS A 139 -15.82 -18.14 18.86
N LEU A 140 -15.12 -19.28 18.90
CA LEU A 140 -15.63 -20.63 18.67
C LEU A 140 -14.98 -21.60 19.67
#